data_AF-A0A2Z6MZM8-F1
#
_entry.id   AF-A0A2Z6MZM8-F1
#
_cell.length_a   1.000
_cell.length_b   1.000
_cell.length_c   1.000
_cell.angle_alpha   90.00
_cell.angle_beta   90.00
_cell.angle_gamma   90.00
#
_symmetry.space_group_name_H-M   'P 1'
#
loop_
_entity.id
_entity.type
_entity.pdbx_description
1 polymer ?
#
loop_
_entity_poly.entity_id
_entity_poly.type
_entity_poly.pdbx_seq_one_letter_code
_entity_poly.pdbx_strand_id
1 'polypeptide(L)'
;MLNELGSSPYDIKIRWRWVRILNEEDPYSCRLGCRYSYLMLVDLMELLKKSKYWERSKGRDHIFPMTHPNAFRFLRNQVNDTIQVVVDFGRYPKGMSNLNKDVVSPYVHVVDSFTDDESQNPYETRSTLLFFRGRTYRKDEGIVRAKLAKILTNYSDVHYERSVATEENIKTSSKGMRSSKFCLDPAGDTPSSCRLFDAIASHCVPVIVSDQIELPFEDEIDYSQFSLFFSFKEALEPGYMIDQLRKFPKQNWTEMWRQLKNISHHYEFQYPPKRGDAVNMLWRQVKHKLPAVRLSIHRNRRLKISDWWRKR
;
A
#
# COMPACT_ATOMS: atom_id res chain seq x y z
N MET A 1 18.31 16.85 -12.69
CA MET A 1 18.74 15.85 -13.68
C MET A 1 17.49 15.22 -14.25
N LEU A 2 16.71 15.97 -15.04
CA LEU A 2 15.44 15.51 -15.62
C LEU A 2 15.14 16.13 -17.00
N ASN A 3 16.17 16.62 -17.69
CA ASN A 3 16.09 16.91 -19.11
C ASN A 3 17.35 16.29 -19.73
N GLU A 4 17.19 15.64 -20.88
CA GLU A 4 18.17 14.80 -21.61
C GLU A 4 18.21 13.34 -21.16
N LEU A 5 17.50 12.48 -21.91
CA LEU A 5 18.07 11.41 -22.71
C LEU A 5 16.93 10.60 -23.35
N GLY A 6 16.94 10.52 -24.68
CA GLY A 6 15.90 9.91 -25.50
C GLY A 6 15.85 8.39 -25.44
N SER A 7 14.61 7.89 -25.43
CA SER A 7 14.06 6.76 -26.20
C SER A 7 14.93 5.55 -26.60
N SER A 8 14.65 4.40 -25.96
CA SER A 8 14.64 3.08 -26.60
C SER A 8 13.51 2.20 -26.00
N PRO A 9 12.74 1.42 -26.79
CA PRO A 9 11.58 0.64 -26.31
C PRO A 9 11.93 -0.55 -25.42
N TYR A 10 13.20 -0.95 -25.32
CA TYR A 10 13.66 -2.10 -24.55
C TYR A 10 14.12 -1.75 -23.10
N ASP A 11 14.13 -0.47 -22.74
CA ASP A 11 14.73 0.02 -21.48
C ASP A 11 13.77 0.04 -20.26
N ILE A 12 12.46 -0.13 -20.46
CA ILE A 12 11.46 -0.04 -19.37
C ILE A 12 11.31 -1.34 -18.59
N LYS A 13 11.49 -2.50 -19.24
CA LYS A 13 11.69 -3.76 -18.50
C LYS A 13 12.94 -3.70 -17.62
N ILE A 14 13.93 -2.88 -17.98
CA ILE A 14 15.17 -2.67 -17.22
C ILE A 14 14.94 -1.69 -16.05
N ARG A 15 14.23 -0.57 -16.24
CA ARG A 15 13.95 0.40 -15.16
C ARG A 15 13.05 -0.14 -14.03
N TRP A 16 12.02 -0.91 -14.34
CA TRP A 16 11.27 -1.63 -13.31
C TRP A 16 11.97 -2.91 -12.84
N ARG A 17 12.87 -3.50 -13.65
CA ARG A 17 13.82 -4.50 -13.14
C ARG A 17 14.72 -3.94 -12.06
N TRP A 18 15.11 -2.66 -12.04
CA TRP A 18 15.92 -2.15 -10.91
C TRP A 18 15.14 -2.16 -9.59
N VAL A 19 13.86 -1.76 -9.59
CA VAL A 19 12.96 -1.87 -8.42
C VAL A 19 12.69 -3.33 -8.06
N ARG A 20 12.67 -4.23 -9.06
CA ARG A 20 12.49 -5.66 -8.88
C ARG A 20 13.78 -6.37 -8.41
N ILE A 21 14.96 -5.98 -8.88
CA ILE A 21 16.29 -6.52 -8.52
C ILE A 21 16.69 -6.07 -7.11
N LEU A 22 16.27 -4.87 -6.67
CA LEU A 22 16.46 -4.44 -5.28
C LEU A 22 15.49 -5.12 -4.29
N ASN A 23 14.43 -5.79 -4.76
CA ASN A 23 13.35 -6.34 -3.94
C ASN A 23 13.06 -7.86 -4.15
N GLU A 24 13.60 -8.51 -5.18
CA GLU A 24 13.49 -9.96 -5.42
C GLU A 24 14.71 -10.68 -4.85
N GLU A 25 14.73 -10.87 -3.52
CA GLU A 25 15.33 -12.09 -3.00
C GLU A 25 14.37 -12.72 -1.99
N ASP A 26 13.89 -13.91 -2.38
CA ASP A 26 13.25 -14.86 -1.49
C ASP A 26 14.20 -15.17 -0.31
N PRO A 27 13.83 -14.83 0.95
CA PRO A 27 14.70 -15.06 2.10
C PRO A 27 14.95 -16.55 2.39
N TYR A 28 14.26 -17.48 1.71
CA TYR A 28 14.44 -18.92 1.90
C TYR A 28 15.48 -19.57 0.96
N SER A 29 16.04 -18.82 0.00
CA SER A 29 17.13 -19.27 -0.88
C SER A 29 18.52 -18.70 -0.49
N CYS A 30 18.61 -18.05 0.68
CA CYS A 30 19.77 -17.29 1.13
C CYS A 30 21.02 -18.14 1.39
N ARG A 31 22.03 -18.09 0.49
CA ARG A 31 23.46 -18.23 0.87
C ARG A 31 24.45 -17.28 0.16
N LEU A 32 24.12 -16.60 -0.95
CA LEU A 32 25.09 -15.76 -1.69
C LEU A 32 24.57 -14.41 -2.22
N GLY A 33 23.30 -14.29 -2.65
CA GLY A 33 22.77 -13.10 -3.34
C GLY A 33 22.60 -11.84 -2.47
N CYS A 34 22.11 -11.98 -1.24
CA CYS A 34 21.93 -10.87 -0.30
C CYS A 34 23.20 -10.04 -0.03
N ARG A 35 24.38 -10.66 -0.10
CA ARG A 35 25.66 -9.95 0.11
C ARG A 35 25.97 -9.00 -1.05
N TYR A 36 25.66 -9.40 -2.28
CA TYR A 36 25.83 -8.55 -3.46
C TYR A 36 24.80 -7.41 -3.47
N SER A 37 23.54 -7.68 -3.11
CA SER A 37 22.51 -6.64 -2.99
C SER A 37 22.86 -5.58 -1.93
N TYR A 38 23.38 -6.01 -0.76
CA TYR A 38 23.84 -5.08 0.27
C TYR A 38 25.02 -4.22 -0.19
N LEU A 39 26.04 -4.83 -0.81
CA LEU A 39 27.21 -4.09 -1.31
C LEU A 39 26.81 -3.07 -2.38
N MET A 40 25.92 -3.42 -3.31
CA MET A 40 25.39 -2.46 -4.29
C MET A 40 24.68 -1.27 -3.63
N LEU A 41 23.92 -1.52 -2.56
CA LEU A 41 23.28 -0.44 -1.81
C LEU A 41 24.30 0.45 -1.09
N VAL A 42 25.39 -0.12 -0.57
CA VAL A 42 26.50 0.66 0.02
C VAL A 42 27.15 1.53 -1.04
N ASP A 43 27.53 0.96 -2.20
CA ASP A 43 28.16 1.67 -3.30
C ASP A 43 27.26 2.80 -3.84
N LEU A 44 25.95 2.52 -3.97
CA LEU A 44 24.96 3.53 -4.33
C LEU A 44 24.96 4.68 -3.33
N MET A 45 24.94 4.38 -2.02
CA MET A 45 24.96 5.42 -0.99
C MET A 45 26.25 6.24 -1.01
N GLU A 46 27.40 5.61 -1.27
CA GLU A 46 28.67 6.33 -1.43
C GLU A 46 28.65 7.29 -2.63
N LEU A 47 28.16 6.81 -3.78
CA LEU A 47 28.03 7.63 -4.99
C LEU A 47 27.07 8.79 -4.76
N LEU A 48 25.91 8.54 -4.16
CA LEU A 48 24.93 9.58 -3.87
C LEU A 48 25.53 10.62 -2.93
N LYS A 49 26.16 10.22 -1.83
CA LYS A 49 26.76 11.13 -0.85
C LYS A 49 27.85 12.04 -1.42
N LYS A 50 28.60 11.56 -2.41
CA LYS A 50 29.62 12.34 -3.15
C LYS A 50 29.02 13.27 -4.20
N SER A 51 27.73 13.16 -4.51
CA SER A 51 27.08 13.98 -5.53
C SER A 51 26.72 15.37 -4.99
N LYS A 52 26.85 16.38 -5.86
CA LYS A 52 26.40 17.76 -5.57
C LYS A 52 24.92 17.84 -5.16
N TYR A 53 24.09 16.90 -5.61
CA TYR A 53 22.66 16.86 -5.29
C TYR A 53 22.43 16.45 -3.85
N TRP A 54 23.14 15.42 -3.37
CA TRP A 54 23.05 15.02 -1.98
C TRP A 54 23.65 16.07 -1.06
N GLU A 55 24.82 16.62 -1.39
CA GLU A 55 25.46 17.66 -0.57
C GLU A 55 24.57 18.89 -0.35
N ARG A 56 23.79 19.27 -1.39
CA ARG A 56 22.87 20.41 -1.37
C ARG A 56 21.81 20.31 -0.28
N SER A 57 21.27 19.13 -0.02
CA SER A 57 20.11 18.92 0.84
C SER A 57 20.36 17.94 1.99
N LYS A 58 21.55 17.33 2.04
CA LYS A 58 21.86 16.14 2.85
C LYS A 58 20.86 15.02 2.62
N GLY A 59 20.40 14.85 1.38
CA GLY A 59 19.43 13.82 0.97
C GLY A 59 17.95 14.19 1.20
N ARG A 60 17.63 15.33 1.82
CA ARG A 60 16.25 15.66 2.22
C ARG A 60 15.24 15.79 1.07
N ASP A 61 15.73 16.11 -0.12
CA ASP A 61 14.94 16.21 -1.34
C ASP A 61 15.07 14.97 -2.25
N HIS A 62 15.72 13.90 -1.76
CA HIS A 62 15.82 12.63 -2.45
C HIS A 62 14.62 11.76 -2.08
N ILE A 63 14.20 10.91 -3.03
CA ILE A 63 13.05 10.03 -2.88
C ILE A 63 13.56 8.60 -2.99
N PHE A 64 13.21 7.77 -2.02
CA PHE A 64 13.56 6.35 -2.01
C PHE A 64 12.29 5.49 -2.03
N PRO A 65 12.12 4.60 -3.03
CA PRO A 65 11.05 3.63 -3.02
C PRO A 65 11.37 2.54 -2.00
N MET A 66 10.69 2.60 -0.86
CA MET A 66 10.84 1.70 0.29
C MET A 66 9.58 0.83 0.46
N THR A 67 9.08 0.30 -0.66
CA THR A 67 7.80 -0.43 -0.73
C THR A 67 7.90 -1.88 -0.22
N HIS A 68 9.10 -2.46 -0.20
CA HIS A 68 9.31 -3.77 0.42
C HIS A 68 9.82 -3.59 1.86
N PRO A 69 9.35 -4.38 2.83
CA PRO A 69 9.78 -4.25 4.23
C PRO A 69 11.29 -4.42 4.44
N ASN A 70 12.00 -5.15 3.59
CA ASN A 70 13.46 -5.29 3.72
C ASN A 70 14.27 -4.24 2.93
N ALA A 71 13.61 -3.30 2.24
CA ALA A 71 14.30 -2.25 1.49
C ALA A 71 15.23 -1.46 2.42
N PHE A 72 16.50 -1.32 2.01
CA PHE A 72 17.57 -0.66 2.77
C PHE A 72 17.72 -1.15 4.22
N ARG A 73 17.26 -2.36 4.59
CA ARG A 73 17.19 -2.83 5.99
C ARG A 73 18.42 -2.48 6.84
N PHE A 74 19.63 -2.63 6.28
CA PHE A 74 20.90 -2.36 6.96
C PHE A 74 21.41 -0.92 6.81
N LEU A 75 20.85 -0.13 5.88
CA LEU A 75 21.24 1.25 5.56
C LEU A 75 20.13 2.28 5.83
N ARG A 76 19.02 1.86 6.46
CA ARG A 76 17.86 2.68 6.81
C ARG A 76 18.22 4.02 7.44
N ASN A 77 19.16 4.02 8.38
CA ASN A 77 19.64 5.24 9.05
C ASN A 77 20.26 6.25 8.08
N GLN A 78 20.87 5.78 6.99
CA GLN A 78 21.50 6.66 6.00
C GLN A 78 20.49 7.38 5.09
N VAL A 79 19.26 6.86 5.00
CA VAL A 79 18.16 7.41 4.20
C VAL A 79 17.01 7.92 5.07
N ASN A 80 17.24 8.12 6.37
CA ASN A 80 16.17 8.54 7.27
C ASN A 80 15.66 9.97 6.98
N ASP A 81 16.55 10.85 6.53
CA ASP A 81 16.20 12.25 6.26
C ASP A 81 15.54 12.46 4.87
N THR A 82 15.47 11.42 4.04
CA THR A 82 14.90 11.46 2.68
C THR A 82 13.37 11.34 2.70
N ILE A 83 12.71 11.60 1.58
CA ILE A 83 11.30 11.22 1.37
C ILE A 83 11.26 9.73 1.05
N GLN A 84 10.52 8.96 1.83
CA GLN A 84 10.35 7.53 1.60
C GLN A 84 8.97 7.27 1.00
N VAL A 85 8.91 6.44 -0.02
CA VAL A 85 7.66 5.91 -0.57
C VAL A 85 7.48 4.51 -0.01
N VAL A 86 6.59 4.35 0.96
CA VAL A 86 6.39 3.11 1.72
C VAL A 86 5.00 2.56 1.48
N VAL A 87 4.74 1.28 1.78
CA VAL A 87 3.39 0.69 1.73
C VAL A 87 2.66 0.71 3.09
N ASP A 88 3.43 0.81 4.17
CA ASP A 88 2.97 1.00 5.55
C ASP A 88 4.16 1.39 6.44
N PHE A 89 3.88 1.75 7.70
CA PHE A 89 4.90 2.08 8.69
C PHE A 89 5.18 0.94 9.70
N GLY A 90 4.52 -0.22 9.57
CA GLY A 90 4.51 -1.28 10.58
C GLY A 90 5.87 -1.93 10.83
N ARG A 91 6.76 -1.96 9.82
CA ARG A 91 8.11 -2.58 9.94
C ARG A 91 9.27 -1.61 10.08
N TYR A 92 8.97 -0.32 10.23
CA TYR A 92 9.98 0.72 10.41
C TYR A 92 10.15 1.03 11.90
N PRO A 93 11.38 1.31 12.36
CA PRO A 93 11.59 1.81 13.72
C PRO A 93 10.74 3.07 13.97
N LYS A 94 10.19 3.19 15.18
CA LYS A 94 9.39 4.36 15.56
C LYS A 94 10.15 5.65 15.28
N GLY A 95 9.48 6.61 14.62
CA GLY A 95 10.05 7.91 14.27
C GLY A 95 10.92 7.91 13.01
N MET A 96 11.22 6.75 12.40
CA MET A 96 11.93 6.70 11.12
C MET A 96 11.00 7.15 9.98
N SER A 97 9.82 6.55 9.89
CA SER A 97 8.85 6.84 8.83
C SER A 97 7.56 7.40 9.40
N ASN A 98 6.99 8.42 8.74
CA ASN A 98 5.75 9.08 9.19
C ASN A 98 5.10 9.91 8.06
N LEU A 99 3.80 10.18 8.19
CA LEU A 99 3.01 10.94 7.21
C LEU A 99 3.50 12.37 6.95
N ASN A 100 4.20 13.03 7.89
CA ASN A 100 4.67 14.39 7.68
C ASN A 100 5.79 14.46 6.64
N LYS A 101 6.56 13.38 6.51
CA LYS A 101 7.76 13.31 5.65
C LYS A 101 7.57 12.38 4.46
N ASP A 102 6.90 11.25 4.68
CA ASP A 102 6.83 10.13 3.75
C ASP A 102 5.51 10.07 2.99
N VAL A 103 5.50 9.25 1.94
CA VAL A 103 4.34 9.01 1.08
C VAL A 103 3.96 7.54 1.18
N VAL A 104 2.68 7.28 1.45
CA VAL A 104 2.12 5.92 1.40
C VAL A 104 1.77 5.59 -0.05
N SER A 105 2.26 4.46 -0.54
CA SER A 105 2.02 3.91 -1.86
C SER A 105 0.99 2.80 -1.78
N PRO A 106 0.08 2.72 -2.76
CA PRO A 106 -0.74 1.54 -2.92
C PRO A 106 0.12 0.32 -3.28
N TYR A 107 -0.37 -0.87 -2.95
CA TYR A 107 0.19 -2.10 -3.50
C TYR A 107 -0.28 -2.24 -4.95
N VAL A 108 0.53 -2.90 -5.77
CA VAL A 108 0.07 -3.41 -7.05
C VAL A 108 -0.90 -4.55 -6.77
N HIS A 109 -2.16 -4.38 -7.17
CA HIS A 109 -3.15 -5.46 -7.11
C HIS A 109 -2.75 -6.59 -8.07
N VAL A 110 -3.12 -7.82 -7.73
CA VAL A 110 -2.78 -9.02 -8.51
C VAL A 110 -3.95 -9.55 -9.33
N VAL A 111 -5.15 -9.03 -9.08
CA VAL A 111 -6.35 -9.30 -9.87
C VAL A 111 -6.41 -8.39 -11.10
N ASP A 112 -7.19 -8.80 -12.11
CA ASP A 112 -7.43 -7.97 -13.28
C ASP A 112 -8.24 -6.71 -12.90
N SER A 113 -7.92 -5.60 -13.56
CA SER A 113 -8.70 -4.36 -13.47
C SER A 113 -9.95 -4.46 -14.33
N PHE A 114 -11.06 -3.93 -13.84
CA PHE A 114 -12.32 -3.94 -14.58
C PHE A 114 -12.75 -2.53 -14.93
N THR A 115 -12.82 -2.21 -16.23
CA THR A 115 -13.26 -0.90 -16.70
C THR A 115 -14.77 -0.84 -16.94
N ASP A 116 -15.41 -2.00 -17.16
CA ASP A 116 -16.76 -2.08 -17.75
C ASP A 116 -17.78 -2.71 -16.76
N ASP A 117 -17.78 -2.27 -15.49
CA ASP A 117 -18.79 -2.71 -14.51
C ASP A 117 -20.04 -1.82 -14.57
N GLU A 118 -20.92 -2.07 -15.55
CA GLU A 118 -22.14 -1.28 -15.83
C GLU A 118 -23.43 -1.89 -15.26
N SER A 119 -23.33 -2.70 -14.19
CA SER A 119 -24.51 -3.31 -13.58
C SER A 119 -25.52 -2.24 -13.14
N GLN A 120 -26.75 -2.33 -13.65
CA GLN A 120 -27.85 -1.44 -13.26
C GLN A 120 -28.32 -1.69 -11.81
N ASN A 121 -28.12 -2.92 -11.31
CA ASN A 121 -28.52 -3.34 -9.96
C ASN A 121 -27.35 -4.03 -9.23
N PRO A 122 -26.23 -3.31 -8.98
CA PRO A 122 -24.98 -3.90 -8.52
C PRO A 122 -25.11 -4.62 -7.17
N TYR A 123 -26.02 -4.15 -6.30
CA TYR A 123 -26.28 -4.76 -5.00
C TYR A 123 -26.98 -6.12 -5.10
N GLU A 124 -27.95 -6.27 -6.02
CA GLU A 124 -28.74 -7.50 -6.15
C GLU A 124 -28.00 -8.59 -6.92
N THR A 125 -27.11 -8.20 -7.83
CA THR A 125 -26.27 -9.15 -8.58
C THR A 125 -25.20 -9.83 -7.72
N ARG A 126 -24.95 -9.33 -6.51
CA ARG A 126 -23.93 -9.81 -5.57
C ARG A 126 -24.59 -10.64 -4.46
N SER A 127 -24.46 -11.96 -4.55
CA SER A 127 -25.12 -12.90 -3.65
C SER A 127 -24.40 -13.12 -2.32
N THR A 128 -23.07 -12.95 -2.30
CA THR A 128 -22.26 -13.10 -1.08
C THR A 128 -22.24 -11.78 -0.30
N LEU A 129 -22.47 -11.83 1.01
CA LEU A 129 -22.41 -10.64 1.87
C LEU A 129 -20.96 -10.16 2.02
N LEU A 130 -20.08 -11.04 2.51
CA LEU A 130 -18.70 -10.70 2.85
C LEU A 130 -17.74 -11.75 2.31
N PHE A 131 -16.66 -11.32 1.67
CA PHE A 131 -15.67 -12.20 1.07
C PHE A 131 -14.26 -11.97 1.62
N PHE A 132 -13.58 -13.07 1.93
CA PHE A 132 -12.17 -13.13 2.25
C PHE A 132 -11.55 -14.41 1.67
N ARG A 133 -10.45 -14.25 0.93
CA ARG A 133 -9.56 -15.35 0.55
C ARG A 133 -8.11 -14.93 0.72
N GLY A 134 -7.34 -15.72 1.46
CA GLY A 134 -5.92 -15.42 1.66
C GLY A 134 -5.24 -16.19 2.77
N ARG A 135 -3.97 -15.87 3.04
CA ARG A 135 -3.21 -16.52 4.12
C ARG A 135 -3.72 -16.03 5.49
N THR A 136 -4.18 -16.97 6.31
CA THR A 136 -4.64 -16.73 7.69
C THR A 136 -3.54 -16.88 8.74
N TYR A 137 -2.57 -17.77 8.53
CA TYR A 137 -1.45 -17.96 9.46
C TYR A 137 -0.16 -17.41 8.86
N ARG A 138 0.52 -16.56 9.62
CA ARG A 138 1.87 -16.07 9.34
C ARG A 138 2.64 -15.97 10.66
N LYS A 139 3.98 -15.89 10.55
CA LYS A 139 4.93 -16.22 11.62
C LYS A 139 4.76 -15.41 12.91
N ASP A 140 4.34 -14.14 12.83
CA ASP A 140 4.41 -13.25 14.00
C ASP A 140 3.14 -12.44 14.32
N GLU A 141 2.20 -12.19 13.40
CA GLU A 141 1.12 -11.18 13.64
C GLU A 141 -0.25 -11.49 13.00
N GLY A 142 -0.41 -12.61 12.28
CA GLY A 142 -1.68 -13.01 11.63
C GLY A 142 -2.82 -13.44 12.59
N ILE A 143 -2.71 -13.12 13.88
CA ILE A 143 -3.64 -13.54 14.94
C ILE A 143 -5.07 -13.10 14.63
N VAL A 144 -5.25 -11.89 14.11
CA VAL A 144 -6.58 -11.37 13.77
C VAL A 144 -7.26 -12.22 12.71
N ARG A 145 -6.54 -12.66 11.67
CA ARG A 145 -7.09 -13.51 10.61
C ARG A 145 -7.49 -14.88 11.14
N ALA A 146 -6.65 -15.49 11.98
CA ALA A 146 -6.98 -16.75 12.63
C ALA A 146 -8.20 -16.64 13.56
N LYS A 147 -8.34 -15.53 14.30
CA LYS A 147 -9.51 -15.28 15.16
C LYS A 147 -10.78 -15.02 14.33
N LEU A 148 -10.70 -14.18 13.30
CA LEU A 148 -11.80 -13.92 12.37
C LEU A 148 -12.27 -15.19 11.68
N ALA A 149 -11.37 -16.10 11.30
CA ALA A 149 -11.74 -17.40 10.75
C ALA A 149 -12.70 -18.17 11.68
N LYS A 150 -12.44 -18.18 12.99
CA LYS A 150 -13.29 -18.90 13.96
C LYS A 150 -14.69 -18.28 14.10
N ILE A 151 -14.82 -16.98 13.88
CA ILE A 151 -16.08 -16.24 14.01
C ILE A 151 -16.87 -16.35 12.70
N LEU A 152 -16.20 -16.17 11.56
CA LEU A 152 -16.85 -15.92 10.27
C LEU A 152 -17.20 -17.17 9.47
N THR A 153 -16.59 -18.33 9.75
CA THR A 153 -16.83 -19.57 8.97
C THR A 153 -18.23 -20.16 9.14
N ASN A 154 -18.99 -19.75 10.16
CA ASN A 154 -20.31 -20.31 10.45
C ASN A 154 -21.47 -19.55 9.77
N TYR A 155 -21.18 -18.49 9.02
CA TYR A 155 -22.17 -17.70 8.30
C TYR A 155 -22.27 -18.17 6.85
N SER A 156 -23.47 -18.57 6.41
CA SER A 156 -23.69 -19.09 5.06
C SER A 156 -23.55 -18.05 3.94
N ASP A 157 -23.74 -16.78 4.26
CA ASP A 157 -23.59 -15.63 3.36
C ASP A 157 -22.17 -15.02 3.40
N VAL A 158 -21.23 -15.63 4.14
CA VAL A 158 -19.84 -15.17 4.28
C VAL A 158 -18.90 -16.21 3.70
N HIS A 159 -18.05 -15.80 2.77
CA HIS A 159 -16.98 -16.64 2.25
C HIS A 159 -15.67 -16.30 2.96
N TYR A 160 -15.21 -17.16 3.86
CA TYR A 160 -13.93 -16.99 4.55
C TYR A 160 -13.02 -18.19 4.30
N GLU A 161 -12.00 -18.01 3.46
CA GLU A 161 -11.16 -19.12 3.01
C GLU A 161 -9.66 -18.87 3.17
N ARG A 162 -8.98 -19.88 3.71
CA ARG A 162 -7.51 -19.91 3.71
C ARG A 162 -7.00 -20.31 2.34
N SER A 163 -6.17 -19.46 1.74
CA SER A 163 -5.59 -19.73 0.42
C SER A 163 -4.17 -19.16 0.26
N VAL A 164 -3.46 -19.62 -0.77
CA VAL A 164 -2.12 -19.18 -1.16
C VAL A 164 -2.21 -18.53 -2.54
N ALA A 165 -1.39 -17.52 -2.81
CA ALA A 165 -1.37 -16.85 -4.12
C ALA A 165 -0.81 -17.81 -5.20
N THR A 166 -1.72 -18.41 -5.96
CA THR A 166 -1.46 -19.11 -7.23
C THR A 166 -2.31 -18.45 -8.31
N GLU A 167 -1.98 -18.60 -9.59
CA GLU A 167 -2.75 -17.98 -10.69
C GLU A 167 -4.24 -18.36 -10.65
N GLU A 168 -4.53 -19.63 -10.41
CA GLU A 168 -5.90 -20.12 -10.24
C GLU A 168 -6.61 -19.46 -9.05
N ASN A 169 -5.92 -19.38 -7.90
CA ASN A 169 -6.48 -18.78 -6.69
C ASN A 169 -6.72 -17.27 -6.86
N ILE A 170 -5.89 -16.58 -7.64
CA ILE A 170 -6.07 -15.15 -7.97
C ILE A 170 -7.34 -14.97 -8.80
N LYS A 171 -7.53 -15.78 -9.86
CA LYS A 171 -8.76 -15.75 -10.68
C LYS A 171 -10.01 -16.06 -9.85
N THR A 172 -9.94 -17.06 -8.97
CA THR A 172 -11.04 -17.40 -8.06
C THR A 172 -11.32 -16.28 -7.06
N SER A 173 -10.28 -15.62 -6.53
CA SER A 173 -10.43 -14.47 -5.64
C SER A 173 -11.11 -13.31 -6.35
N SER A 174 -10.67 -12.97 -7.56
CA SER A 174 -11.27 -11.91 -8.37
C SER A 174 -12.77 -12.16 -8.63
N LYS A 175 -13.13 -13.38 -9.04
CA LYS A 175 -14.55 -13.77 -9.22
C LYS A 175 -15.35 -13.66 -7.92
N GLY A 176 -14.79 -14.16 -6.81
CA GLY A 176 -15.45 -14.10 -5.51
C GLY A 176 -15.65 -12.68 -4.99
N MET A 177 -14.67 -11.79 -5.16
CA MET A 177 -14.81 -10.37 -4.84
C MET A 177 -15.91 -9.73 -5.68
N ARG A 178 -15.98 -10.02 -6.98
CA ARG A 178 -17.00 -9.50 -7.90
C ARG A 178 -18.43 -9.95 -7.58
N SER A 179 -18.60 -11.14 -7.02
CA SER A 179 -19.91 -11.66 -6.60
C SER A 179 -20.31 -11.24 -5.18
N SER A 180 -19.48 -10.43 -4.50
CA SER A 180 -19.65 -10.10 -3.10
C SER A 180 -19.95 -8.62 -2.88
N LYS A 181 -20.84 -8.33 -1.93
CA LYS A 181 -21.19 -6.96 -1.53
C LYS A 181 -20.01 -6.28 -0.84
N PHE A 182 -19.36 -6.99 0.07
CA PHE A 182 -18.24 -6.49 0.86
C PHE A 182 -17.02 -7.40 0.74
N CYS A 183 -15.83 -6.80 0.80
CA CYS A 183 -14.57 -7.52 0.80
C CYS A 183 -13.78 -7.21 2.06
N LEU A 184 -13.53 -8.23 2.87
CA LEU A 184 -12.82 -8.09 4.13
C LEU A 184 -11.33 -7.89 3.87
N ASP A 185 -10.75 -6.81 4.41
CA ASP A 185 -9.32 -6.59 4.45
C ASP A 185 -8.83 -6.47 5.91
N PRO A 186 -8.52 -7.62 6.55
CA PRO A 186 -7.91 -7.62 7.86
C PRO A 186 -6.39 -7.45 7.75
N ALA A 187 -5.85 -6.67 8.69
CA ALA A 187 -4.41 -6.51 8.88
C ALA A 187 -3.66 -7.85 8.85
N GLY A 188 -2.44 -7.80 8.32
CA GLY A 188 -1.56 -8.96 8.17
C GLY A 188 -0.40 -8.94 9.16
N ASP A 189 0.81 -9.15 8.65
CA ASP A 189 2.07 -8.91 9.41
C ASP A 189 2.47 -7.42 9.46
N THR A 190 1.62 -6.57 8.92
CA THR A 190 1.67 -5.12 8.95
C THR A 190 0.23 -4.61 8.96
N PRO A 191 0.00 -3.34 9.35
CA PRO A 191 -1.34 -2.77 9.40
C PRO A 191 -2.09 -2.74 8.07
N SER A 192 -1.38 -2.86 6.93
CA SER A 192 -1.95 -2.84 5.58
C SER A 192 -1.87 -4.22 4.90
N SER A 193 -2.52 -4.34 3.75
CA SER A 193 -2.58 -5.58 2.97
C SER A 193 -2.87 -5.27 1.50
N CYS A 194 -2.22 -6.01 0.59
CA CYS A 194 -2.44 -5.85 -0.86
C CYS A 194 -3.91 -6.10 -1.28
N ARG A 195 -4.66 -6.85 -0.46
CA ARG A 195 -6.05 -7.24 -0.74
C ARG A 195 -7.01 -6.07 -0.72
N LEU A 196 -6.68 -4.99 -0.01
CA LEU A 196 -7.43 -3.74 -0.14
C LEU A 196 -7.49 -3.29 -1.60
N PHE A 197 -6.35 -3.33 -2.29
CA PHE A 197 -6.24 -2.91 -3.68
C PHE A 197 -6.84 -3.93 -4.65
N ASP A 198 -6.79 -5.24 -4.32
CA ASP A 198 -7.53 -6.25 -5.07
C ASP A 198 -9.05 -6.03 -4.98
N ALA A 199 -9.57 -5.66 -3.80
CA ALA A 199 -10.98 -5.35 -3.60
C ALA A 199 -11.40 -4.07 -4.34
N ILE A 200 -10.56 -3.03 -4.31
CA ILE A 200 -10.77 -1.78 -5.07
C ILE A 200 -10.82 -2.08 -6.58
N ALA A 201 -9.82 -2.79 -7.13
CA ALA A 201 -9.77 -3.16 -8.54
C ALA A 201 -10.98 -4.03 -8.96
N SER A 202 -11.49 -4.85 -8.03
CA SER A 202 -12.68 -5.69 -8.24
C SER A 202 -14.01 -4.97 -7.99
N HIS A 203 -14.02 -3.68 -7.67
CA HIS A 203 -15.22 -2.92 -7.28
C HIS A 203 -16.07 -3.63 -6.20
N CYS A 204 -15.40 -4.15 -5.18
CA CYS A 204 -16.00 -4.76 -4.01
C CYS A 204 -15.77 -3.84 -2.80
N VAL A 205 -16.83 -3.38 -2.15
CA VAL A 205 -16.74 -2.38 -1.07
C VAL A 205 -15.85 -2.90 0.06
N PRO A 206 -14.68 -2.29 0.33
CA PRO A 206 -13.76 -2.80 1.33
C PRO A 206 -14.31 -2.65 2.75
N VAL A 207 -14.10 -3.68 3.56
CA VAL A 207 -14.30 -3.68 5.02
C VAL A 207 -12.94 -3.84 5.65
N ILE A 208 -12.35 -2.71 6.03
CA ILE A 208 -10.98 -2.61 6.54
C ILE A 208 -11.00 -2.88 8.03
N VAL A 209 -10.23 -3.89 8.46
CA VAL A 209 -10.07 -4.27 9.87
C VAL A 209 -8.62 -4.04 10.27
N SER A 210 -8.34 -2.83 10.78
CA SER A 210 -7.00 -2.40 11.20
C SER A 210 -7.07 -1.15 12.08
N ASP A 211 -6.37 -1.13 13.21
CA ASP A 211 -6.33 0.01 14.14
C ASP A 211 -5.24 1.05 13.79
N GLN A 212 -4.33 0.72 12.87
CA GLN A 212 -3.10 1.49 12.60
C GLN A 212 -2.77 1.58 11.11
N ILE A 213 -3.76 1.34 10.25
CA ILE A 213 -3.56 1.47 8.81
C ILE A 213 -3.41 2.95 8.43
N GLU A 214 -2.50 3.19 7.51
CA GLU A 214 -2.31 4.48 6.86
C GLU A 214 -2.54 4.23 5.38
N LEU A 215 -3.36 5.05 4.74
CA LEU A 215 -3.83 4.77 3.38
C LEU A 215 -3.16 5.72 2.38
N PRO A 216 -2.92 5.24 1.15
CA PRO A 216 -2.42 6.11 0.10
C PRO A 216 -3.47 7.18 -0.26
N PHE A 217 -2.99 8.41 -0.46
CA PHE A 217 -3.78 9.52 -1.01
C PHE A 217 -4.91 10.05 -0.09
N GLU A 218 -4.87 9.84 1.21
CA GLU A 218 -5.93 10.28 2.15
C GLU A 218 -6.17 11.80 2.19
N ASP A 219 -5.23 12.62 1.74
CA ASP A 219 -5.41 14.06 1.59
C ASP A 219 -6.23 14.44 0.34
N GLU A 220 -6.37 13.54 -0.63
CA GLU A 220 -7.14 13.74 -1.88
C GLU A 220 -8.37 12.82 -1.97
N ILE A 221 -8.36 11.66 -1.31
CA ILE A 221 -9.38 10.61 -1.41
C ILE A 221 -9.90 10.24 -0.02
N ASP A 222 -11.19 10.48 0.22
CA ASP A 222 -11.87 10.12 1.46
C ASP A 222 -12.35 8.66 1.41
N TYR A 223 -11.63 7.78 2.10
CA TYR A 223 -11.95 6.35 2.17
C TYR A 223 -13.29 6.05 2.84
N SER A 224 -13.82 6.94 3.68
CA SER A 224 -15.14 6.73 4.32
C SER A 224 -16.29 6.74 3.30
N GLN A 225 -16.05 7.30 2.11
CA GLN A 225 -17.05 7.35 1.03
C GLN A 225 -17.19 6.03 0.27
N PHE A 226 -16.22 5.11 0.38
CA PHE A 226 -16.25 3.85 -0.39
C PHE A 226 -15.78 2.62 0.40
N SER A 227 -15.44 2.76 1.67
CA SER A 227 -15.06 1.64 2.55
C SER A 227 -15.64 1.77 3.95
N LEU A 228 -15.70 0.65 4.68
CA LEU A 228 -16.10 0.58 6.08
C LEU A 228 -14.90 0.22 6.94
N PHE A 229 -14.81 0.83 8.11
CA PHE A 229 -13.72 0.60 9.07
C PHE A 229 -14.26 -0.08 10.33
N PHE A 230 -13.53 -1.09 10.79
CA PHE A 230 -13.76 -1.73 12.08
C PHE A 230 -12.45 -1.87 12.82
N SER A 231 -12.46 -1.50 14.10
CA SER A 231 -11.34 -1.82 14.99
C SER A 231 -11.20 -3.34 15.18
N PHE A 232 -10.04 -3.79 15.65
CA PHE A 232 -9.89 -5.20 16.01
C PHE A 232 -10.88 -5.62 17.09
N LYS A 233 -11.23 -4.73 18.02
CA LYS A 233 -12.21 -5.01 19.08
C LYS A 233 -13.59 -5.27 18.48
N GLU A 234 -14.05 -4.40 17.58
CA GLU A 234 -15.37 -4.53 16.95
C GLU A 234 -15.46 -5.74 16.02
N ALA A 235 -14.43 -5.99 15.22
CA ALA A 235 -14.43 -7.11 14.28
C ALA A 235 -14.35 -8.49 14.96
N LEU A 236 -13.81 -8.54 16.18
CA LEU A 236 -13.71 -9.76 16.98
C LEU A 236 -14.90 -9.98 17.93
N GLU A 237 -15.77 -8.99 18.09
CA GLU A 237 -17.04 -9.16 18.79
C GLU A 237 -17.98 -10.04 17.94
N PRO A 238 -18.35 -11.25 18.41
CA PRO A 238 -19.13 -12.18 17.59
C PRO A 238 -20.45 -11.57 17.12
N GLY A 239 -20.73 -11.66 15.81
CA GLY A 239 -21.96 -11.15 15.20
C GLY A 239 -21.97 -9.65 14.92
N TYR A 240 -21.26 -8.82 15.68
CA TYR A 240 -21.33 -7.35 15.56
C TYR A 240 -21.08 -6.86 14.13
N MET A 241 -19.92 -7.18 13.55
CA MET A 241 -19.57 -6.74 12.20
C MET A 241 -20.58 -7.24 11.15
N ILE A 242 -20.99 -8.51 11.22
CA ILE A 242 -21.96 -9.10 10.28
C ILE A 242 -23.33 -8.42 10.38
N ASP A 243 -23.80 -8.16 11.60
CA ASP A 243 -25.06 -7.47 11.82
C ASP A 243 -25.04 -6.03 11.28
N GLN A 244 -23.91 -5.32 11.43
CA GLN A 244 -23.73 -4.01 10.80
C GLN A 244 -23.79 -4.08 9.29
N LEU A 245 -23.08 -5.04 8.66
CA LEU A 245 -23.09 -5.21 7.21
C LEU A 245 -24.48 -5.58 6.65
N ARG A 246 -25.25 -6.39 7.38
CA ARG A 246 -26.62 -6.78 6.99
C ARG A 246 -27.62 -5.62 7.13
N LYS A 247 -27.44 -4.79 8.16
CA LYS A 247 -28.26 -3.58 8.38
C LYS A 247 -27.84 -2.42 7.47
N PHE A 248 -26.70 -2.52 6.79
CA PHE A 248 -26.17 -1.46 5.96
C PHE A 248 -27.13 -1.16 4.78
N PRO A 249 -27.64 0.07 4.65
CA PRO A 249 -28.65 0.37 3.64
C PRO A 249 -28.14 0.13 2.21
N LYS A 250 -28.97 -0.52 1.39
CA LYS A 250 -28.69 -0.78 -0.04
C LYS A 250 -28.32 0.51 -0.79
N GLN A 251 -29.01 1.62 -0.51
CA GLN A 251 -28.75 2.90 -1.16
C GLN A 251 -27.34 3.41 -0.84
N ASN A 252 -26.95 3.39 0.43
CA ASN A 252 -25.62 3.80 0.87
C ASN A 252 -24.55 2.89 0.27
N TRP A 253 -24.75 1.57 0.27
CA TRP A 253 -23.82 0.63 -0.36
C TRP A 253 -23.63 0.93 -1.85
N THR A 254 -24.74 1.21 -2.55
CA THR A 254 -24.70 1.49 -3.99
C THR A 254 -23.93 2.77 -4.27
N GLU A 255 -24.05 3.78 -3.42
CA GLU A 255 -23.25 5.00 -3.53
C GLU A 255 -21.76 4.73 -3.29
N MET A 256 -21.42 3.99 -2.24
CA MET A 256 -20.03 3.57 -1.98
C MET A 256 -19.43 2.82 -3.16
N TRP A 257 -20.21 1.91 -3.76
CA TRP A 257 -19.79 1.16 -4.94
C TRP A 257 -19.54 2.05 -6.17
N ARG A 258 -20.37 3.08 -6.40
CA ARG A 258 -20.14 4.06 -7.49
C ARG A 258 -18.88 4.88 -7.24
N GLN A 259 -18.69 5.34 -6.00
CA GLN A 259 -17.48 6.08 -5.63
C GLN A 259 -16.23 5.20 -5.82
N LEU A 260 -16.28 3.94 -5.38
CA LEU A 260 -15.22 2.96 -5.56
C LEU A 260 -14.84 2.78 -7.04
N LYS A 261 -15.83 2.66 -7.93
CA LYS A 261 -15.61 2.58 -9.38
C LYS A 261 -14.96 3.86 -9.94
N ASN A 262 -15.39 5.03 -9.46
CA ASN A 262 -14.84 6.30 -9.91
C ASN A 262 -13.36 6.47 -9.51
N ILE A 263 -12.98 5.98 -8.33
CA ILE A 263 -11.63 6.15 -7.78
C ILE A 263 -10.66 5.00 -8.09
N SER A 264 -11.13 3.84 -8.58
CA SER A 264 -10.29 2.65 -8.77
C SER A 264 -9.08 2.91 -9.67
N HIS A 265 -9.24 3.73 -10.70
CA HIS A 265 -8.16 4.12 -11.61
C HIS A 265 -6.97 4.83 -10.93
N HIS A 266 -7.18 5.43 -9.75
CA HIS A 266 -6.11 6.04 -8.94
C HIS A 266 -5.12 5.03 -8.37
N TYR A 267 -5.45 3.74 -8.39
CA TYR A 267 -4.65 2.66 -7.85
C TYR A 267 -3.98 1.81 -8.95
N GLU A 268 -4.15 2.21 -10.21
CA GLU A 268 -3.57 1.56 -11.38
C GLU A 268 -2.17 2.10 -11.67
N PHE A 269 -1.18 1.22 -11.76
CA PHE A 269 0.17 1.60 -12.18
C PHE A 269 0.31 1.47 -13.71
N GLN A 270 0.39 2.59 -14.42
CA GLN A 270 0.47 2.59 -15.90
C GLN A 270 1.84 3.08 -16.40
N TYR A 271 2.22 2.64 -17.60
CA TYR A 271 3.34 3.18 -18.34
C TYR A 271 2.98 3.36 -19.83
N PRO A 272 3.09 4.57 -20.40
CA PRO A 272 3.43 5.83 -19.72
C PRO A 272 2.37 6.22 -18.68
N PRO A 273 2.73 7.01 -17.64
CA PRO A 273 1.77 7.43 -16.63
C PRO A 273 0.58 8.18 -17.23
N LYS A 274 -0.62 7.86 -16.77
CA LYS A 274 -1.86 8.54 -17.15
C LYS A 274 -2.26 9.56 -16.08
N ARG A 275 -3.06 10.55 -16.48
CA ARG A 275 -3.59 11.52 -15.52
C ARG A 275 -4.42 10.79 -14.48
N GLY A 276 -4.09 11.03 -13.20
CA GLY A 276 -4.78 10.41 -12.08
C GLY A 276 -4.40 8.96 -11.82
N ASP A 277 -3.50 8.32 -12.56
CA ASP A 277 -3.07 6.96 -12.18
C ASP A 277 -2.22 6.95 -10.91
N ALA A 278 -1.88 5.76 -10.39
CA ALA A 278 -1.12 5.62 -9.15
C ALA A 278 0.24 6.34 -9.20
N VAL A 279 0.91 6.34 -10.34
CA VAL A 279 2.19 7.04 -10.52
C VAL A 279 1.99 8.55 -10.45
N ASN A 280 0.97 9.09 -11.11
CA ASN A 280 0.63 10.51 -11.07
C ASN A 280 0.24 10.94 -9.64
N MET A 281 -0.59 10.15 -8.97
CA MET A 281 -1.00 10.40 -7.58
C MET A 281 0.20 10.40 -6.64
N LEU A 282 1.10 9.41 -6.72
CA LEU A 282 2.33 9.38 -5.94
C LEU A 282 3.20 10.63 -6.13
N TRP A 283 3.35 11.11 -7.36
CA TRP A 283 4.11 12.34 -7.62
C TRP A 283 3.43 13.60 -7.07
N ARG A 284 2.09 13.65 -7.02
CA ARG A 284 1.36 14.72 -6.33
C ARG A 284 1.62 14.69 -4.83
N GLN A 285 1.56 13.51 -4.23
CA GLN A 285 1.88 13.33 -2.81
C GLN A 285 3.30 13.78 -2.47
N VAL A 286 4.28 13.38 -3.27
CA VAL A 286 5.67 13.84 -3.14
C VAL A 286 5.74 15.37 -3.25
N LYS A 287 5.02 15.96 -4.20
CA LYS A 287 4.96 17.42 -4.36
C LYS A 287 4.42 18.10 -3.11
N HIS A 288 3.41 17.53 -2.44
CA HIS A 288 2.86 18.05 -1.19
C HIS A 288 3.89 18.04 -0.03
N LYS A 289 4.90 17.17 -0.07
CA LYS A 289 5.98 17.16 0.95
C LYS A 289 7.07 18.21 0.72
N LEU A 290 7.19 18.75 -0.50
CA LEU A 290 8.29 19.65 -0.86
C LEU A 290 8.38 20.94 -0.03
N PRO A 291 7.29 21.61 0.37
CA PRO A 291 7.38 22.80 1.22
C PRO A 291 8.06 22.52 2.57
N ALA A 292 7.68 21.43 3.25
CA ALA A 292 8.28 21.03 4.52
C ALA A 292 9.76 20.64 4.35
N VAL A 293 10.09 19.95 3.25
CA VAL A 293 11.48 19.63 2.89
C VAL A 293 12.31 20.89 2.67
N ARG A 294 11.80 21.87 1.91
CA ARG A 294 12.49 23.16 1.67
C ARG A 294 12.73 23.91 2.97
N LEU A 295 11.71 23.96 3.85
CA LEU A 295 11.86 24.54 5.18
C LEU A 295 12.97 23.86 5.97
N SER A 296 12.99 22.52 5.99
CA SER A 296 14.01 21.72 6.67
C SER A 296 15.43 22.00 6.13
N ILE A 297 15.59 22.10 4.81
CA ILE A 297 16.87 22.45 4.16
C ILE A 297 17.32 23.86 4.56
N HIS A 298 16.44 24.87 4.47
CA HIS A 298 16.78 26.25 4.80
C HIS A 298 17.19 26.40 6.27
N ARG A 299 16.47 25.73 7.18
CA ARG A 299 16.82 25.70 8.60
C ARG A 299 18.19 25.06 8.83
N ASN A 300 18.44 23.90 8.24
CA ASN A 300 19.71 23.20 8.41
C ASN A 300 20.92 24.01 7.93
N ARG A 301 20.77 24.82 6.88
CA ARG A 301 21.85 25.70 6.39
C ARG A 301 22.16 26.88 7.31
N ARG A 302 21.15 27.48 7.98
CA ARG A 302 21.35 28.67 8.82
C ARG A 302 21.69 28.36 10.28
N LEU A 303 21.26 27.20 10.79
CA LEU A 303 21.39 26.87 12.20
C LEU A 303 22.83 26.45 12.52
N LYS A 304 23.51 27.22 13.38
CA LYS A 304 24.87 26.91 13.88
C LYS A 304 24.87 25.83 14.97
N ILE A 305 23.73 25.61 15.62
CA ILE A 305 23.50 24.58 16.64
C ILE A 305 22.34 23.71 16.13
N SER A 306 22.32 22.43 16.48
CA SER A 306 21.24 21.52 16.08
C SER A 306 19.86 22.03 16.50
N ASP A 307 18.87 21.77 15.65
CA ASP A 307 17.51 22.28 15.82
C ASP A 307 16.92 21.76 17.16
N TRP A 308 16.68 22.69 18.10
CA TRP A 308 16.26 22.36 19.46
C TRP A 308 14.88 21.66 19.52
N TRP A 309 14.07 21.82 18.46
CA TRP A 309 12.80 21.10 18.30
C TRP A 309 12.97 19.59 18.11
N ARG A 310 14.12 19.12 17.63
CA ARG A 310 14.39 17.68 17.41
C ARG A 310 14.85 16.93 18.67
N LYS A 311 15.00 17.62 19.81
CA LYS A 311 15.44 17.02 21.09
C LYS A 311 14.28 16.58 22.00
N ARG A 312 13.03 16.77 21.60
CA ARG A 312 11.84 16.39 22.39
C ARG A 312 11.22 15.11 21.90
#